data_AF-A0A2H3BE11-F1
#
_entry.id   AF-A0A2H3BE11-F1
#
_cell.length_a   1.000
_cell.length_b   1.000
_cell.length_c   1.000
_cell.angle_alpha   90.00
_cell.angle_beta   90.00
_cell.angle_gamma   90.00
#
_symmetry.space_group_name_H-M   'P 1'
#
loop_
_entity.id
_entity.type
_entity.pdbx_description
1 polymer ?
#
loop_
_entity_poly.entity_id
_entity_poly.type
_entity_poly.pdbx_seq_one_letter_code
_entity_poly.pdbx_strand_id
1 'polypeptide(L)'
;MAVNRDSCPTCGARNLRQSTTRPLHSLCIDTIQTLRSTNNAPLEHEKPILFDIIQNSKDILVDLDSRISEAQDILYQLITERAQAAANLRDAKNLLHPIRRVPDELLRRIFTTCTPSPEDCVYDARYWDALDENTEPWTLSQTCQRWRRIALDTSRLW
;
A
#
# COMPACT_ATOMS: atom_id res chain seq x y z
N MET A 1 14.31 20.10 26.58
CA MET A 1 13.70 19.03 25.77
C MET A 1 14.82 18.11 25.31
N ALA A 2 14.89 16.89 25.85
CA ALA A 2 15.94 15.94 25.51
C ALA A 2 15.71 15.43 24.09
N VAL A 3 16.67 15.65 23.19
CA VAL A 3 16.65 15.10 21.83
C VAL A 3 16.84 13.60 21.95
N ASN A 4 15.80 12.82 21.61
CA ASN A 4 15.87 11.37 21.56
C ASN A 4 16.83 10.99 20.42
N ARG A 5 18.09 10.63 20.77
CA ARG A 5 19.16 10.32 19.81
C ARG A 5 18.88 9.05 19.00
N ASP A 6 17.84 8.31 19.36
CA ASP A 6 17.47 7.04 18.75
C ASP A 6 16.47 7.17 17.60
N SER A 7 16.16 8.39 17.13
CA SER A 7 15.24 8.62 16.00
C SER A 7 15.94 9.28 14.82
N CYS A 8 15.59 8.85 13.60
CA CYS A 8 16.06 9.43 12.35
C CYS A 8 15.53 10.87 12.23
N PRO A 9 16.39 11.88 11.96
CA PRO A 9 15.97 13.27 11.90
C PRO A 9 15.10 13.59 10.66
N THR A 10 15.11 12.74 9.63
CA THR A 10 14.37 12.98 8.38
C THR A 10 12.96 12.39 8.41
N CYS A 11 12.79 11.20 8.99
CA CYS A 11 11.50 10.50 8.99
C CYS A 11 10.95 10.19 10.40
N GLY A 12 11.69 10.51 11.48
CA GLY A 12 11.27 10.25 12.86
C GLY A 12 11.30 8.78 13.29
N ALA A 13 11.50 7.85 12.35
CA ALA A 13 11.57 6.42 12.65
C ALA A 13 12.71 6.12 13.63
N ARG A 14 12.51 5.13 14.50
CA ARG A 14 13.57 4.68 15.41
C ARG A 14 14.74 4.14 14.58
N ASN A 15 15.95 4.61 14.86
CA ASN A 15 17.16 4.10 14.25
C ASN A 15 17.36 2.66 14.69
N LEU A 16 17.59 1.76 13.72
CA LEU A 16 18.03 0.42 14.03
C LEU A 16 19.40 0.50 14.71
N ARG A 17 19.61 -0.35 15.72
CA ARG A 17 20.90 -0.45 16.41
C ARG A 17 21.98 -0.83 15.40
N GLN A 18 23.18 -0.26 15.58
CA GLN A 18 24.34 -0.58 14.76
C GLN A 18 24.78 -2.04 15.00
N SER A 19 25.33 -2.68 13.96
CA SER A 19 25.92 -4.02 14.10
C SER A 19 27.06 -3.98 15.12
N THR A 20 26.97 -4.83 16.14
CA THR A 20 28.06 -5.12 17.09
C THR A 20 28.83 -6.39 16.71
N THR A 21 28.43 -7.03 15.61
CA THR A 21 28.93 -8.30 15.12
C THR A 21 30.44 -8.24 14.90
N ARG A 22 31.20 -9.05 15.64
CA ARG A 22 32.64 -9.22 15.40
C ARG A 22 32.85 -10.26 14.31
N PRO A 23 33.54 -9.93 13.20
CA PRO A 23 33.87 -10.92 12.17
C PRO A 23 34.77 -12.01 12.74
N LEU A 24 34.58 -13.24 12.27
CA LEU A 24 35.44 -14.37 12.61
C LEU A 24 36.88 -14.08 12.19
N HIS A 25 37.84 -14.38 13.06
CA HIS A 25 39.27 -14.20 12.79
C HIS A 25 39.70 -15.11 11.63
N SER A 26 40.58 -14.64 10.72
CA SER A 26 40.93 -15.42 9.51
C SER A 26 41.49 -16.81 9.83
N LEU A 27 42.26 -16.92 10.92
CA LEU A 27 42.82 -18.19 11.40
C LEU A 27 41.73 -19.23 11.75
N CYS A 28 40.55 -18.79 12.19
CA CYS A 28 39.41 -19.69 12.48
C CYS A 28 38.78 -20.24 11.20
N ILE A 29 38.77 -19.44 10.12
CA ILE A 29 38.16 -19.78 8.84
C ILE A 29 38.97 -20.90 8.18
N ASP A 30 40.31 -20.78 8.20
CA ASP A 30 41.22 -21.77 7.61
C ASP A 30 41.11 -23.14 8.31
N THR A 31 41.03 -23.15 9.65
CA THR A 31 40.83 -24.39 10.43
C THR A 31 39.50 -25.07 10.10
N ILE A 32 38.39 -24.32 10.04
CA ILE A 32 37.07 -24.87 9.68
C ILE A 32 37.09 -25.44 8.27
N GLN A 33 37.67 -24.72 7.31
CA GLN A 33 37.69 -25.13 5.91
C GLN A 33 38.51 -26.41 5.71
N THR A 34 39.61 -26.55 6.45
CA THR A 34 40.48 -27.74 6.42
C THR A 34 39.82 -28.97 7.06
N LEU A 35 39.15 -28.79 8.21
CA LEU A 35 38.41 -29.88 8.86
C LEU A 35 37.23 -30.35 7.98
N ARG A 36 36.54 -29.42 7.30
CA ARG A 36 35.45 -29.74 6.37
C ARG A 36 35.91 -30.49 5.11
N SER A 37 37.12 -30.22 4.61
CA SER A 37 37.63 -30.86 3.40
C SER A 37 38.21 -32.25 3.65
N THR A 38 38.72 -32.51 4.85
CA THR A 38 39.35 -33.78 5.22
C THR A 38 38.40 -34.73 5.97
N ASN A 39 37.29 -34.20 6.51
CA ASN A 39 36.33 -34.92 7.36
C ASN A 39 36.99 -35.65 8.56
N ASN A 40 38.18 -35.20 8.96
CA ASN A 40 38.89 -35.71 10.12
C ASN A 40 38.26 -35.14 11.40
N ALA A 41 38.35 -35.92 12.50
CA ALA A 41 37.95 -35.41 13.80
C ALA A 41 38.87 -34.24 14.21
N PRO A 42 38.33 -33.18 14.86
CA PRO A 42 39.13 -32.08 15.36
C PRO A 42 40.14 -32.56 16.40
N LEU A 43 41.36 -32.05 16.32
CA LEU A 43 42.40 -32.26 17.31
C LEU A 43 42.04 -31.52 18.61
N GLU A 44 42.57 -31.97 19.75
CA GLU A 44 42.22 -31.37 21.06
C GLU A 44 42.49 -29.86 21.14
N HIS A 45 43.51 -29.36 20.45
CA HIS A 45 43.83 -27.93 20.42
C HIS A 45 42.92 -27.13 19.47
N GLU A 46 42.21 -27.78 18.55
CA GLU A 46 41.24 -27.15 17.64
C GLU A 46 39.83 -27.07 18.27
N LYS A 47 39.54 -27.86 19.30
CA LYS A 47 38.22 -27.83 19.96
C LYS A 47 37.90 -26.49 20.63
N PRO A 48 38.82 -25.82 21.38
CA PRO A 48 38.52 -24.54 22.02
C PRO A 48 38.11 -23.45 21.03
N ILE A 49 38.79 -23.36 19.88
CA ILE A 49 38.47 -22.38 18.84
C ILE A 49 37.09 -22.67 18.22
N LEU A 50 36.73 -23.94 18.02
CA LEU A 50 35.40 -24.32 17.54
C LEU A 50 34.30 -24.02 18.57
N PHE A 51 34.55 -24.23 19.86
CA PHE A 51 33.59 -23.87 20.91
C PHE A 51 33.36 -22.36 21.01
N ASP A 52 34.42 -21.56 20.92
CA ASP A 52 34.33 -20.09 20.90
C ASP A 52 33.49 -19.61 19.70
N ILE A 53 33.72 -20.18 18.52
CA ILE A 53 32.95 -19.91 17.31
C ILE A 53 31.47 -20.24 17.52
N ILE A 54 31.15 -21.38 18.14
CA ILE A 54 29.76 -21.77 18.41
C ILE A 54 29.09 -20.74 19.32
N GLN A 55 29.75 -20.30 20.39
CA GLN A 55 29.16 -19.32 21.32
C GLN A 55 28.99 -17.95 20.65
N ASN A 56 30.05 -17.43 20.03
CA ASN A 56 29.97 -16.15 19.32
C ASN A 56 28.91 -16.18 18.20
N SER A 57 28.81 -17.28 17.44
CA SER A 57 27.80 -17.40 16.38
C SER A 57 26.38 -17.42 16.95
N LYS A 58 26.15 -18.06 18.10
CA LYS A 58 24.83 -18.04 18.77
C LYS A 58 24.46 -16.61 19.19
N ASP A 59 25.38 -15.89 19.82
CA ASP A 59 25.12 -14.52 20.27
C ASP A 59 24.84 -13.59 19.09
N ILE A 60 25.58 -13.75 17.99
CA ILE A 60 25.36 -13.02 16.73
C ILE A 60 23.98 -13.31 16.16
N LEU A 61 23.55 -14.57 16.12
CA LEU A 61 22.24 -14.94 15.61
C LEU A 61 21.12 -14.30 16.44
N VAL A 62 21.23 -14.33 17.77
CA VAL A 62 20.25 -13.68 18.65
C VAL A 62 20.18 -12.16 18.43
N ASP A 63 21.33 -11.47 18.26
CA ASP A 63 21.35 -10.05 17.93
C ASP A 63 20.68 -9.76 16.58
N LEU A 64 21.01 -10.55 15.56
CA LEU A 64 20.46 -10.39 14.22
C LEU A 64 18.95 -10.63 14.20
N ASP A 65 18.47 -11.69 14.85
CA ASP A 65 17.04 -11.99 14.94
C ASP A 65 16.27 -10.88 15.66
N SER A 66 16.83 -10.34 16.75
CA SER A 66 16.26 -9.18 17.45
C SER A 66 16.15 -7.96 16.54
N ARG A 67 17.20 -7.67 15.76
CA ARG A 67 17.23 -6.51 14.85
C ARG A 67 16.31 -6.69 13.64
N ILE A 68 16.18 -7.92 13.14
CA ILE A 68 15.21 -8.26 12.10
C ILE A 68 13.79 -8.01 12.62
N SER A 69 13.48 -8.45 13.84
CA SER A 69 12.18 -8.20 14.47
C SER A 69 11.89 -6.70 14.61
N GLU A 70 12.85 -5.93 15.13
CA GLU A 70 12.70 -4.46 15.25
C GLU A 70 12.48 -3.79 13.88
N ALA A 71 13.21 -4.21 12.85
CA ALA A 71 13.06 -3.68 11.49
C ALA A 71 11.70 -4.03 10.88
N GLN A 72 11.20 -5.24 11.13
CA GLN A 72 9.87 -5.66 10.69
C GLN A 72 8.78 -4.80 11.34
N ASP A 73 8.87 -4.54 12.64
CA ASP A 73 7.88 -3.70 13.35
C ASP A 73 7.83 -2.29 12.77
N ILE A 74 8.99 -1.67 12.52
CA ILE A 74 9.08 -0.34 11.88
C ILE A 74 8.46 -0.38 10.48
N LEU A 75 8.76 -1.42 9.70
CA LEU A 75 8.21 -1.59 8.36
C LEU A 75 6.68 -1.70 8.39
N TYR A 76 6.12 -2.50 9.30
CA TYR A 76 4.68 -2.64 9.48
C TYR A 76 4.01 -1.31 9.82
N GLN A 77 4.60 -0.53 10.73
CA GLN A 77 4.09 0.81 11.08
C GLN A 77 4.05 1.72 9.85
N LEU A 78 5.13 1.80 9.08
CA LEU A 78 5.20 2.64 7.87
C LEU A 78 4.20 2.21 6.79
N ILE A 79 3.97 0.91 6.62
CA ILE A 79 2.97 0.39 5.68
C ILE A 79 1.57 0.84 6.10
N THR A 80 1.24 0.75 7.39
CA THR A 80 -0.06 1.20 7.92
C THR A 80 -0.25 2.71 7.76
N GLU A 81 0.76 3.51 8.10
CA GLU A 81 0.71 4.97 7.93
C GLU A 81 0.52 5.37 6.46
N ARG A 82 1.25 4.71 5.55
CA ARG A 82 1.09 4.91 4.10
C ARG A 82 -0.33 4.58 3.64
N ALA A 83 -0.88 3.45 4.10
CA ALA A 83 -2.24 3.04 3.74
C ALA A 83 -3.29 4.07 4.21
N GLN A 84 -3.14 4.57 5.45
CA GLN A 84 -4.02 5.60 5.99
C GLN A 84 -3.92 6.91 5.20
N ALA A 85 -2.70 7.37 4.89
CA ALA A 85 -2.50 8.57 4.10
C ALA A 85 -3.11 8.46 2.70
N ALA A 86 -2.98 7.30 2.05
CA ALA A 86 -3.59 7.05 0.75
C ALA A 86 -5.13 7.05 0.81
N ALA A 87 -5.71 6.47 1.86
CA ALA A 87 -7.16 6.50 2.09
C ALA A 87 -7.65 7.94 2.28
N ASN A 88 -7.01 8.71 3.15
CA ASN A 88 -7.35 10.11 3.41
C ASN A 88 -7.30 10.95 2.12
N LEU A 89 -6.26 10.76 1.30
CA LEU A 89 -6.10 11.47 0.04
C LEU A 89 -7.23 11.14 -0.95
N ARG A 90 -7.57 9.85 -1.08
CA ARG A 90 -8.66 9.40 -1.95
C ARG A 90 -9.99 9.99 -1.50
N ASP A 91 -10.27 9.94 -0.20
CA ASP A 91 -11.53 10.41 0.35
C ASP A 91 -11.67 11.93 0.21
N ALA A 92 -10.60 12.68 0.44
CA ALA A 92 -10.56 14.13 0.20
C ALA A 92 -10.79 14.47 -1.29
N LYS A 93 -10.14 13.76 -2.23
CA LYS A 93 -10.38 13.93 -3.67
C LYS A 93 -11.82 13.64 -4.06
N ASN A 94 -12.40 12.59 -3.49
CA ASN A 94 -13.79 12.24 -3.74
C ASN A 94 -14.74 13.32 -3.19
N LEU A 95 -14.48 13.86 -2.00
CA LEU A 95 -15.27 14.94 -1.38
C LEU A 95 -15.21 16.24 -2.19
N LEU A 96 -14.03 16.57 -2.71
CA LEU A 96 -13.82 17.76 -3.53
C LEU A 96 -14.13 17.54 -5.02
N HIS A 97 -14.64 16.36 -5.39
CA HIS A 97 -14.91 16.03 -6.79
C HIS A 97 -15.90 17.04 -7.40
N PRO A 98 -15.61 17.62 -8.59
CA PRO A 98 -16.41 18.71 -9.17
C PRO A 98 -17.90 18.39 -9.26
N ILE A 99 -18.25 17.13 -9.54
CA ILE A 99 -19.63 16.62 -9.62
C ILE A 99 -20.50 16.94 -8.39
N ARG A 100 -19.88 17.08 -7.21
CA ARG A 100 -20.57 17.44 -5.95
C ARG A 100 -20.89 18.94 -5.86
N ARG A 101 -20.23 19.78 -6.67
CA ARG A 101 -20.41 21.24 -6.72
C ARG A 101 -21.17 21.72 -7.96
N VAL A 102 -21.30 20.89 -9.00
CA VAL A 102 -22.10 21.24 -10.19
C VAL A 102 -23.53 21.51 -9.75
N PRO A 103 -24.14 22.68 -10.03
CA PRO A 103 -25.55 22.95 -9.74
C PRO A 103 -26.49 21.98 -10.44
N ASP A 104 -27.67 21.76 -9.85
CA ASP A 104 -28.68 20.85 -10.43
C ASP A 104 -29.09 21.26 -11.86
N GLU A 105 -29.16 22.56 -12.15
CA GLU A 105 -29.47 23.07 -13.50
C GLU A 105 -28.46 22.61 -14.55
N LEU A 106 -27.16 22.68 -14.23
CA LEU A 106 -26.12 22.24 -15.15
C LEU A 106 -26.15 20.71 -15.32
N LEU A 107 -26.44 19.96 -14.26
CA LEU A 107 -26.64 18.50 -14.37
C LEU A 107 -27.85 18.17 -15.25
N ARG A 108 -28.99 18.85 -15.09
CA ARG A 108 -30.15 18.68 -15.98
C ARG A 108 -29.78 18.97 -17.43
N ARG A 109 -29.08 20.08 -17.69
CA ARG A 109 -28.64 20.45 -19.03
C ARG A 109 -27.71 19.41 -19.64
N ILE A 110 -26.78 18.86 -18.86
CA ILE A 110 -25.92 17.75 -19.30
C ILE A 110 -26.79 16.54 -19.64
N PHE A 111 -27.69 16.12 -18.76
CA PHE A 111 -28.55 14.95 -18.98
C PHE A 111 -29.38 15.08 -20.25
N THR A 112 -30.01 16.24 -20.47
CA THR A 112 -30.81 16.51 -21.68
C THR A 112 -29.97 16.65 -22.95
N THR A 113 -28.66 16.91 -22.83
CA THR A 113 -27.74 16.95 -23.98
C THR A 113 -27.22 15.56 -24.33
N CYS A 114 -27.08 14.69 -23.32
CA CYS A 114 -26.60 13.32 -23.50
C CYS A 114 -27.71 12.33 -23.86
N THR A 115 -28.97 12.68 -23.64
CA THR A 115 -30.12 11.83 -23.96
C THR A 115 -30.73 12.29 -25.29
N PRO A 116 -31.12 11.39 -26.20
CA PRO A 116 -31.89 11.76 -27.39
C PRO A 116 -33.11 12.58 -27.01
N SER A 117 -33.39 13.64 -27.77
CA SER A 117 -34.60 14.41 -27.54
C SER A 117 -35.83 13.61 -27.99
N PRO A 118 -37.02 13.85 -27.40
CA PRO A 118 -38.24 13.21 -27.88
C PRO A 118 -38.48 13.42 -29.37
N GLU A 119 -38.03 14.56 -29.91
CA GLU A 119 -38.07 14.85 -31.34
C GLU A 119 -37.13 13.94 -32.13
N ASP A 120 -35.90 13.71 -31.65
CA ASP A 120 -34.94 12.79 -32.28
C ASP A 120 -35.47 11.35 -32.31
N CYS A 121 -36.16 10.90 -31.26
CA CYS A 121 -36.77 9.56 -31.19
C CYS A 121 -37.90 9.34 -32.21
N VAL A 122 -38.56 10.42 -32.66
CA VAL A 122 -39.65 10.35 -33.64
C VAL A 122 -39.12 10.31 -35.08
N TYR A 123 -37.96 10.92 -35.33
CA TYR A 123 -37.43 11.12 -36.69
C TYR A 123 -36.16 10.29 -37.01
N ASP A 124 -35.47 9.71 -36.03
CA ASP A 124 -34.31 8.84 -36.23
C ASP A 124 -34.71 7.35 -36.16
N ALA A 125 -34.16 6.53 -37.06
CA ALA A 125 -34.47 5.09 -37.20
C ALA A 125 -33.77 4.21 -36.15
N ARG A 126 -33.01 4.81 -35.23
CA ARG A 126 -32.43 4.11 -34.10
C ARG A 126 -33.52 3.92 -33.06
N TYR A 127 -33.98 2.67 -32.94
CA TYR A 127 -34.97 2.22 -31.96
C TYR A 127 -34.48 2.60 -30.55
N TRP A 128 -34.94 3.74 -30.06
CA TRP A 128 -34.73 4.17 -28.70
C TRP A 128 -35.81 3.54 -27.84
N ASP A 129 -35.45 2.50 -27.10
CA ASP A 129 -36.35 1.87 -26.16
C ASP A 129 -36.19 2.54 -24.79
N ALA A 130 -37.18 3.35 -24.40
CA ALA A 130 -37.21 3.98 -23.09
C ALA A 130 -37.30 2.96 -21.93
N LEU A 131 -37.57 1.69 -22.21
CA LEU A 131 -37.55 0.60 -21.23
C LEU A 131 -36.22 -0.17 -21.19
N ASP A 132 -35.28 0.09 -22.10
CA ASP A 132 -33.94 -0.49 -22.01
C ASP A 132 -33.14 0.22 -20.91
N GLU A 133 -32.89 -0.52 -19.82
CA GLU A 133 -32.14 -0.03 -18.65
C GLU A 133 -30.69 0.38 -18.97
N ASN A 134 -30.17 0.01 -20.15
CA ASN A 134 -28.83 0.40 -20.61
C ASN A 134 -28.81 1.78 -21.28
N THR A 135 -29.96 2.42 -21.46
CA THR A 135 -30.07 3.75 -22.08
C THR A 135 -29.83 4.89 -21.08
N GLU A 136 -29.58 6.08 -21.62
CA GLU A 136 -29.06 7.26 -20.93
C GLU A 136 -29.91 7.73 -19.73
N PRO A 137 -31.26 7.70 -19.72
CA PRO A 137 -32.05 8.11 -18.55
C PRO A 137 -31.81 7.17 -17.36
N TRP A 138 -31.78 5.87 -17.63
CA TRP A 138 -31.57 4.83 -16.63
C TRP A 138 -30.14 4.83 -16.12
N THR A 139 -29.15 4.83 -17.01
CA THR A 139 -27.73 4.83 -16.63
C THR A 139 -27.34 6.08 -15.85
N LEU A 140 -27.84 7.27 -16.23
CA LEU A 140 -27.64 8.50 -15.47
C LEU A 140 -28.26 8.40 -14.06
N SER A 141 -29.47 7.84 -13.94
CA SER A 141 -30.17 7.67 -12.66
C SER A 141 -29.51 6.63 -11.71
N GLN A 142 -28.64 5.76 -12.22
CA GLN A 142 -27.96 4.73 -11.43
C GLN A 142 -26.64 5.19 -10.80
N THR A 143 -26.12 6.36 -11.16
CA THR A 143 -24.82 6.86 -10.68
C THR A 143 -24.79 7.21 -9.18
N CYS A 144 -25.71 8.05 -8.70
CA CYS A 144 -25.84 8.41 -7.28
C CYS A 144 -27.24 8.93 -6.94
N GLN A 145 -27.58 9.02 -5.66
CA GLN A 145 -28.91 9.48 -5.20
C GLN A 145 -29.28 10.87 -5.74
N ARG A 146 -28.29 11.79 -5.86
CA ARG A 146 -28.54 13.14 -6.39
C ARG A 146 -28.88 13.11 -7.88
N TRP A 147 -28.11 12.36 -8.68
CA TRP A 147 -28.35 12.22 -10.11
C TRP A 147 -29.69 11.53 -10.38
N ARG A 148 -30.02 10.50 -9.60
CA ARG A 148 -31.34 9.85 -9.64
C ARG A 148 -32.48 10.84 -9.45
N ARG A 149 -32.41 11.66 -8.39
CA ARG A 149 -33.43 12.67 -8.12
C ARG A 149 -33.57 13.65 -9.28
N ILE A 150 -32.45 14.16 -9.78
CA ILE A 150 -32.44 15.12 -10.90
C ILE A 150 -33.01 14.48 -12.18
N ALA A 151 -32.66 13.24 -12.48
CA ALA A 151 -33.17 12.52 -13.65
C ALA A 151 -34.69 12.27 -13.57
N LEU A 152 -35.19 11.87 -12.39
CA LEU A 152 -36.62 11.67 -12.16
C LEU A 152 -37.41 13.00 -12.15
N ASP A 153 -36.81 14.08 -11.64
CA ASP A 153 -37.41 15.43 -11.65
C ASP A 153 -37.39 16.07 -13.06
N THR A 154 -36.65 15.50 -14.01
CA THR A 154 -36.52 16.04 -15.37
C THR A 154 -37.33 15.19 -16.34
N SER A 155 -38.63 15.45 -16.42
CA SER A 155 -39.59 14.68 -17.23
C SER A 155 -39.20 14.55 -18.70
N ARG A 156 -38.46 15.53 -19.26
CA ARG A 156 -38.01 15.54 -20.66
C ARG A 156 -36.97 14.46 -21.00
N LEU A 157 -36.40 13.77 -20.00
CA LEU A 157 -35.47 12.64 -20.23
C LEU A 157 -36.19 11.33 -20.57
N TRP A 158 -37.50 11.25 -20.35
CA TRP A 158 -38.32 10.05 -20.50
C TRP A 158 -39.29 10.25 -21.67
#